data_AF-A0A952HVQ5-F1
#
_entry.id   AF-A0A952HVQ5-F1
#
_cell.length_a   1.000
_cell.length_b   1.000
_cell.length_c   1.000
_cell.angle_alpha   90.00
_cell.angle_beta   90.00
_cell.angle_gamma   90.00
#
_symmetry.space_group_name_H-M   'P 1'
#
loop_
_entity.id
_entity.type
_entity.pdbx_description
1 polymer ?
#
loop_
_entity_poly.entity_id
_entity_poly.type
_entity_poly.pdbx_seq_one_letter_code
_entity_poly.pdbx_strand_id
1 'polypeptide(L)'
;MIVKINAELILKCRKEKSWSQDELATASGLSIRTIQRVESEALASLQTKKALASALDIDIHDLDFDDNLLSVCSVCRSREIYQYKEYFQYSGAGEELLPKVGKGLLGIAKICPFVCVNCGHIRLMASSEVREKIETSEHWTRCESA
;
A
#
# COMPACT_ATOMS: atom_id res chain seq x y z
N MET A 1 -0.09 -16.69 -14.79
CA MET A 1 0.77 -15.96 -13.84
C MET A 1 -0.12 -15.32 -12.78
N ILE A 2 0.15 -15.57 -11.51
CA ILE A 2 -0.52 -14.91 -10.39
C ILE A 2 0.32 -13.70 -9.99
N VAL A 3 -0.33 -12.56 -9.75
CA VAL A 3 0.28 -11.29 -9.39
C VAL A 3 -0.34 -10.76 -8.11
N LYS A 4 0.43 -9.98 -7.34
CA LYS A 4 -0.06 -9.23 -6.19
C LYS A 4 -0.76 -7.97 -6.69
N ILE A 5 -1.92 -7.64 -6.13
CA ILE A 5 -2.72 -6.49 -6.55
C ILE A 5 -3.23 -5.70 -5.34
N ASN A 6 -3.60 -4.43 -5.55
CA ASN A 6 -4.12 -3.56 -4.51
C ASN A 6 -5.56 -3.96 -4.08
N ALA A 7 -5.65 -4.93 -3.16
CA ALA A 7 -6.93 -5.41 -2.63
C ALA A 7 -7.70 -4.34 -1.85
N GLU A 8 -6.99 -3.40 -1.21
CA GLU A 8 -7.61 -2.30 -0.45
C GLU A 8 -8.36 -1.34 -1.39
N LEU A 9 -7.77 -1.02 -2.55
CA LEU A 9 -8.45 -0.22 -3.57
C LEU A 9 -9.69 -0.93 -4.12
N ILE A 10 -9.62 -2.24 -4.35
CA ILE A 10 -10.77 -3.04 -4.81
C ILE A 10 -11.91 -2.97 -3.80
N LEU A 11 -11.59 -3.20 -2.51
CA LEU A 11 -12.55 -3.15 -1.42
C LEU A 11 -13.20 -1.76 -1.32
N LYS A 12 -12.38 -0.71 -1.44
CA LYS A 12 -12.83 0.69 -1.41
C LYS A 12 -13.79 0.99 -2.56
N CYS A 13 -13.39 0.76 -3.81
CA CYS A 13 -14.21 1.04 -4.99
C CYS A 13 -15.53 0.24 -4.97
N ARG A 14 -15.48 -1.04 -4.52
CA ARG A 14 -16.69 -1.85 -4.35
C ARG A 14 -17.67 -1.22 -3.36
N LYS A 15 -17.17 -0.77 -2.20
CA LYS A 15 -18.00 -0.11 -1.18
C LYS A 15 -18.54 1.24 -1.64
N GLU A 16 -17.75 2.02 -2.38
CA GLU A 16 -18.19 3.31 -2.95
C GLU A 16 -19.36 3.13 -3.94
N LYS A 17 -19.37 2.02 -4.69
CA LYS A 17 -20.50 1.62 -5.54
C LYS A 17 -21.66 0.96 -4.77
N SER A 18 -21.55 0.83 -3.44
CA SER A 18 -22.50 0.12 -2.57
C SER A 18 -22.72 -1.35 -2.96
N TRP A 19 -21.70 -2.01 -3.52
CA TRP A 19 -21.79 -3.40 -3.95
C TRP A 19 -21.39 -4.40 -2.87
N SER A 20 -22.12 -5.49 -2.78
CA SER A 20 -21.74 -6.75 -2.16
C SER A 20 -20.66 -7.48 -2.97
N GLN A 21 -20.04 -8.51 -2.38
CA GLN A 21 -19.07 -9.33 -3.10
C GLN A 21 -19.72 -10.08 -4.28
N ASP A 22 -20.98 -10.50 -4.16
CA ASP A 22 -21.76 -11.13 -5.24
C ASP A 22 -22.06 -10.17 -6.39
N GLU A 23 -22.34 -8.91 -6.09
CA GLU A 23 -22.53 -7.87 -7.12
C GLU A 23 -21.22 -7.59 -7.87
N LEU A 24 -20.08 -7.50 -7.17
CA LEU A 24 -18.78 -7.38 -7.84
C LEU A 24 -18.44 -8.62 -8.67
N ALA A 25 -18.74 -9.81 -8.17
CA ALA A 25 -18.56 -11.06 -8.91
C ALA A 25 -19.35 -11.04 -10.22
N THR A 26 -20.62 -10.64 -10.14
CA THR A 26 -21.51 -10.49 -11.30
C THR A 26 -20.99 -9.46 -12.29
N ALA A 27 -20.63 -8.25 -11.81
CA ALA A 27 -20.15 -7.16 -12.66
C ALA A 27 -18.82 -7.48 -13.37
N SER A 28 -17.94 -8.23 -12.71
CA SER A 28 -16.63 -8.63 -13.26
C SER A 28 -16.65 -9.94 -14.05
N GLY A 29 -17.77 -10.67 -14.06
CA GLY A 29 -17.83 -12.02 -14.65
C GLY A 29 -16.93 -13.03 -13.93
N LEU A 30 -16.62 -12.80 -12.66
CA LEU A 30 -15.78 -13.67 -11.83
C LEU A 30 -16.66 -14.47 -10.85
N SER A 31 -16.12 -15.56 -10.30
CA SER A 31 -16.82 -16.27 -9.23
C SER A 31 -16.72 -15.51 -7.90
N ILE A 32 -17.73 -15.65 -7.05
CA ILE A 32 -17.72 -15.11 -5.68
C ILE A 32 -16.47 -15.55 -4.90
N ARG A 33 -16.03 -16.80 -5.08
CA ARG A 33 -14.79 -17.32 -4.49
C ARG A 33 -13.54 -16.59 -4.98
N THR A 34 -13.52 -16.13 -6.23
CA THR A 34 -12.42 -15.34 -6.77
C THR A 34 -12.39 -13.96 -6.12
N ILE A 35 -13.54 -13.31 -5.97
CA ILE A 35 -13.65 -12.01 -5.28
C ILE A 35 -13.18 -12.14 -3.83
N GLN A 36 -13.70 -13.11 -3.09
CA GLN A 36 -13.30 -13.37 -1.71
C GLN A 36 -11.79 -13.57 -1.59
N ARG A 37 -11.22 -14.43 -2.45
CA ARG A 37 -9.77 -14.70 -2.46
C ARG A 37 -8.96 -13.46 -2.80
N VAL A 38 -9.41 -12.65 -3.75
CA VAL A 38 -8.74 -11.39 -4.11
C VAL A 38 -8.76 -10.41 -2.94
N GLU A 39 -9.90 -10.22 -2.28
CA GLU A 39 -10.02 -9.30 -1.14
C GLU A 39 -9.26 -9.79 0.09
N SER A 40 -9.14 -11.11 0.30
CA SER A 40 -8.45 -11.68 1.47
C SER A 40 -6.94 -11.90 1.27
N GLU A 41 -6.51 -12.33 0.08
CA GLU A 41 -5.12 -12.72 -0.19
C GLU A 41 -4.35 -11.70 -1.05
N ALA A 42 -5.03 -10.72 -1.65
CA ALA A 42 -4.43 -9.75 -2.57
C ALA A 42 -3.73 -10.38 -3.79
N LEU A 43 -4.16 -11.56 -4.22
CA LEU A 43 -3.59 -12.31 -5.34
C LEU A 43 -4.61 -12.52 -6.46
N ALA A 44 -4.21 -12.22 -7.70
CA ALA A 44 -5.06 -12.37 -8.88
C ALA A 44 -4.27 -12.84 -10.10
N SER A 45 -4.96 -13.48 -11.06
CA SER A 45 -4.37 -13.61 -12.40
C SER A 45 -4.41 -12.26 -13.12
N LEU A 46 -3.62 -12.08 -14.17
CA LEU A 46 -3.71 -10.87 -15.02
C LEU A 46 -5.11 -10.69 -15.64
N GLN A 47 -5.80 -11.78 -15.97
CA GLN A 47 -7.17 -11.73 -16.49
C GLN A 47 -8.16 -11.26 -15.41
N THR A 48 -8.01 -11.79 -14.19
CA THR A 48 -8.79 -11.36 -13.03
C THR A 48 -8.57 -9.87 -12.74
N LYS A 49 -7.31 -9.41 -12.78
CA LYS A 49 -6.96 -7.99 -12.62
C LYS A 49 -7.64 -7.10 -13.66
N LYS A 50 -7.59 -7.50 -14.94
CA LYS A 50 -8.28 -6.80 -16.05
C LYS A 50 -9.80 -6.72 -15.85
N ALA A 51 -10.41 -7.84 -15.48
CA ALA A 51 -11.85 -7.92 -15.24
C ALA A 51 -12.29 -7.01 -14.09
N LEU A 52 -11.53 -6.99 -12.99
CA LEU A 52 -11.80 -6.13 -11.84
C LEU A 52 -11.63 -4.65 -12.17
N ALA A 53 -10.55 -4.28 -12.88
CA ALA A 53 -10.34 -2.89 -13.31
C ALA A 53 -11.50 -2.40 -14.19
N SER A 54 -11.91 -3.23 -15.16
CA SER A 54 -13.05 -2.92 -16.02
C SER A 54 -14.38 -2.80 -15.27
N ALA A 55 -14.66 -3.68 -14.30
CA ALA A 55 -15.91 -3.65 -13.54
C ALA A 55 -15.98 -2.48 -12.56
N LEU A 56 -14.84 -2.07 -12.01
CA LEU A 56 -14.74 -0.97 -11.06
C LEU A 56 -14.61 0.40 -11.74
N ASP A 57 -14.40 0.43 -13.06
CA ASP A 57 -14.18 1.65 -13.85
C ASP A 57 -12.92 2.43 -13.42
N ILE A 58 -11.81 1.70 -13.30
CA ILE A 58 -10.48 2.22 -12.93
C ILE A 58 -9.42 1.72 -13.91
N ASP A 59 -8.25 2.38 -13.94
CA ASP A 59 -7.15 1.91 -14.77
C ASP A 59 -6.60 0.59 -14.23
N ILE A 60 -6.18 -0.31 -15.12
CA ILE A 60 -5.57 -1.58 -14.70
C ILE A 60 -4.33 -1.36 -13.83
N HIS A 61 -3.59 -0.27 -14.03
CA HIS A 61 -2.39 0.08 -13.27
C HIS A 61 -2.70 0.61 -11.87
N ASP A 62 -3.92 1.09 -11.61
CA ASP A 62 -4.34 1.48 -10.25
C ASP A 62 -4.42 0.25 -9.32
N LEU A 63 -4.68 -0.92 -9.90
CA LEU A 63 -4.68 -2.20 -9.19
C LEU A 63 -3.29 -2.82 -9.01
N ASP A 64 -2.22 -2.21 -9.51
CA ASP A 64 -0.88 -2.63 -9.13
C ASP A 64 -0.72 -2.48 -7.62
N PHE A 65 -0.24 -3.54 -6.94
CA PHE A 65 0.06 -3.44 -5.51
C PHE A 65 1.08 -2.31 -5.34
N ASP A 66 0.86 -1.43 -4.35
CA ASP A 66 1.42 -0.08 -4.25
C ASP A 66 2.96 -0.07 -4.10
N ASP A 67 3.62 -0.33 -5.22
CA ASP A 67 4.90 0.22 -5.61
C ASP A 67 4.70 1.45 -6.49
N ASN A 68 3.48 1.82 -6.88
CA ASN A 68 3.27 2.79 -7.97
C ASN A 68 3.65 4.23 -7.55
N LEU A 69 3.32 4.67 -6.33
CA LEU A 69 3.78 5.96 -5.79
C LEU A 69 5.26 5.97 -5.40
N LEU A 70 5.80 4.80 -5.07
CA LEU A 70 7.21 4.60 -4.74
C LEU A 70 8.08 4.39 -5.99
N SER A 71 7.48 4.07 -7.14
CA SER A 71 8.17 3.80 -8.40
C SER A 71 8.56 5.07 -9.16
N VAL A 72 8.11 6.25 -8.70
CA VAL A 72 8.45 7.55 -9.29
C VAL A 72 9.00 8.47 -8.20
N CYS A 73 10.14 9.10 -8.45
CA CYS A 73 10.73 10.08 -7.55
C CYS A 73 9.83 11.33 -7.45
N SER A 74 9.49 11.74 -6.22
CA SER A 74 8.77 13.00 -5.97
C SER A 74 9.57 14.26 -6.33
N VAL A 75 10.90 14.16 -6.36
CA VAL A 75 11.80 15.29 -6.64
C VAL A 75 12.10 15.42 -8.14
N CYS A 76 12.66 14.38 -8.77
CA CYS A 76 13.12 14.45 -10.15
C CYS A 76 12.25 13.67 -11.16
N ARG A 77 11.12 13.08 -10.71
CA ARG A 77 10.21 12.26 -11.53
C ARG A 77 10.84 11.02 -12.19
N SER A 78 12.08 10.67 -11.87
CA SER A 78 12.73 9.46 -12.35
C SER A 78 12.03 8.19 -11.84
N ARG A 79 12.05 7.12 -12.66
CA ARG A 79 11.60 5.77 -12.29
C ARG A 79 12.73 4.87 -11.77
N GLU A 80 13.96 5.37 -11.73
CA GLU A 80 15.12 4.65 -11.20
C GLU A 80 15.12 4.69 -9.67
N ILE A 81 14.12 4.02 -9.07
CA ILE A 81 13.92 3.92 -7.62
C ILE A 81 14.26 2.50 -7.17
N TYR A 82 15.10 2.39 -6.15
CA TYR A 82 15.53 1.13 -5.57
C TYR A 82 15.03 1.03 -4.13
N GLN A 83 14.40 -0.10 -3.82
CA GLN A 83 13.93 -0.44 -2.48
C GLN A 83 14.94 -1.36 -1.80
N TYR A 84 15.18 -1.16 -0.51
CA TYR A 84 15.90 -2.15 0.29
C TYR A 84 15.02 -3.38 0.54
N LYS A 85 15.61 -4.58 0.45
CA LYS A 85 14.85 -5.83 0.34
C LYS A 85 13.95 -6.15 1.54
N GLU A 86 14.24 -5.60 2.70
CA GLU A 86 13.58 -5.95 3.95
C GLU A 86 13.24 -4.70 4.76
N TYR A 87 12.28 -4.82 5.68
CA TYR A 87 12.13 -3.83 6.73
C TYR A 87 13.24 -4.03 7.74
N PHE A 88 13.97 -2.97 8.07
CA PHE A 88 15.05 -3.07 9.04
C PHE A 88 14.72 -2.32 10.33
N GLN A 89 15.37 -2.76 11.40
CA GLN A 89 15.33 -2.13 12.70
C GLN A 89 16.30 -0.96 12.70
N TYR A 90 15.77 0.27 12.78
CA TYR A 90 16.62 1.45 12.96
C TYR A 90 17.04 1.54 14.43
N SER A 91 18.22 1.00 14.75
CA SER A 91 18.71 0.78 16.12
C SER A 91 19.63 1.88 16.67
N GLY A 92 19.47 3.13 16.22
CA GLY A 92 20.24 4.28 16.74
C GLY A 92 19.43 5.23 17.64
N ALA A 93 18.21 5.56 17.24
CA ALA A 93 17.30 6.41 17.97
C ALA A 93 15.91 6.33 17.31
N GLY A 94 15.14 5.29 17.62
CA GLY A 94 13.77 5.15 17.07
C GLY A 94 12.86 6.34 17.38
N GLU A 95 13.18 7.10 18.45
CA GLU A 95 12.47 8.34 18.81
C GLU A 95 12.81 9.54 17.91
N GLU A 96 13.90 9.54 17.14
CA GLU A 96 14.26 10.69 16.29
C GLU A 96 13.42 10.76 15.02
N LEU A 97 13.21 9.63 14.37
CA LEU A 97 12.41 9.57 13.13
C LEU A 97 10.92 9.44 13.42
N LEU A 98 10.54 8.67 14.45
CA LEU A 98 9.16 8.35 14.78
C LEU A 98 8.91 8.51 16.30
N PRO A 99 8.99 9.74 16.83
CA PRO A 99 8.84 9.99 18.26
C PRO A 99 7.51 9.45 18.80
N LYS A 100 7.59 8.81 19.97
CA LYS A 100 6.44 8.32 20.74
C LYS A 100 5.53 7.31 20.02
N VAL A 101 6.05 6.63 19.00
CA VAL A 101 5.34 5.52 18.31
C VAL A 101 5.60 4.15 18.98
N GLY A 102 6.49 4.08 19.98
CA GLY A 102 6.71 2.88 20.80
C GLY A 102 7.10 3.21 22.24
N LYS A 103 6.42 2.60 23.22
CA LYS A 103 6.85 2.55 24.62
C LYS A 103 7.32 1.12 24.92
N GLY A 104 8.62 0.94 25.18
CA GLY A 104 9.14 -0.28 25.80
C GLY A 104 10.29 -0.97 25.05
N LEU A 105 11.08 -1.72 25.83
CA LEU A 105 12.36 -2.39 25.56
C LEU A 105 12.41 -3.30 24.30
N LEU A 106 11.32 -3.47 23.56
CA LEU A 106 11.15 -4.44 22.46
C LEU A 106 10.39 -3.88 21.23
N GLY A 107 9.91 -2.63 21.27
CA GLY A 107 9.04 -2.06 20.23
C GLY A 107 9.79 -1.21 19.21
N ILE A 108 10.59 -1.81 18.33
CA ILE A 108 11.37 -1.08 17.31
C ILE A 108 10.47 -0.77 16.11
N ALA A 109 10.40 0.51 15.71
CA ALA A 109 9.71 0.91 14.49
C ALA A 109 10.42 0.31 13.27
N LYS A 110 9.68 -0.44 12.46
CA LYS A 110 10.18 -1.06 11.23
C LYS A 110 10.00 -0.10 10.07
N ILE A 111 11.08 0.19 9.36
CA ILE A 111 11.08 1.06 8.18
C ILE A 111 11.70 0.37 6.97
N CYS A 112 11.25 0.76 5.78
CA CYS A 112 11.81 0.32 4.51
C CYS A 112 12.22 1.55 3.67
N PRO A 113 13.50 1.71 3.33
CA PRO A 113 14.01 2.83 2.56
C PRO A 113 13.90 2.58 1.06
N PHE A 114 13.64 3.66 0.33
CA PHE A 114 13.66 3.76 -1.11
C PHE A 114 14.62 4.88 -1.51
N VAL A 115 15.47 4.66 -2.51
CA VAL A 115 16.41 5.66 -3.01
C VAL A 115 16.24 5.87 -4.51
N CYS A 116 16.15 7.13 -4.93
CA CYS A 116 16.27 7.49 -6.33
C CYS A 116 17.75 7.64 -6.70
N VAL A 117 18.27 6.81 -7.61
CA VAL A 117 19.70 6.88 -7.99
C VAL A 117 20.05 8.12 -8.81
N ASN A 118 19.07 8.74 -9.46
CA ASN A 118 19.32 9.92 -10.30
C ASN A 118 19.47 11.22 -9.49
N CYS A 119 18.83 11.34 -8.33
CA CYS A 119 18.88 12.57 -7.53
C CYS A 119 19.22 12.36 -6.05
N GLY A 120 19.41 11.11 -5.61
CA GLY A 120 19.71 10.78 -4.22
C GLY A 120 18.54 10.95 -3.25
N HIS A 121 17.33 11.29 -3.72
CA HIS A 121 16.18 11.45 -2.83
C HIS A 121 15.82 10.12 -2.16
N ILE A 122 15.73 10.14 -0.82
CA ILE A 122 15.38 9.00 0.01
C ILE A 122 13.95 9.15 0.52
N ARG A 123 13.15 8.10 0.40
CA ARG A 123 11.86 7.96 1.07
C ARG A 123 11.92 6.82 2.07
N LEU A 124 11.38 7.04 3.26
CA LEU A 124 11.24 6.01 4.28
C LEU A 124 9.77 5.63 4.40
N MET A 125 9.47 4.35 4.24
CA MET A 125 8.13 3.82 4.45
C MET A 125 8.06 3.13 5.82
N ALA A 126 7.15 3.60 6.67
CA ALA A 126 6.80 2.94 7.92
C ALA A 126 5.96 1.68 7.65
N SER A 127 6.20 0.61 8.41
CA SER A 127 5.35 -0.60 8.35
C SER A 127 3.89 -0.29 8.70
N SER A 128 2.95 -1.14 8.30
CA SER A 128 1.53 -1.00 8.69
C SER A 128 1.35 -0.91 10.22
N GLU A 129 2.07 -1.76 10.96
CA GLU A 129 2.09 -1.78 12.44
C GLU A 129 2.46 -0.40 13.04
N VAL A 130 3.35 0.35 12.38
CA VAL A 130 3.77 1.69 12.80
C VAL A 130 2.71 2.73 12.42
N ARG A 131 2.12 2.61 11.23
CA ARG A 131 1.08 3.55 10.74
C ARG A 131 -0.18 3.50 11.61
N GLU A 132 -0.64 2.30 11.97
CA GLU A 132 -1.80 2.11 12.86
C GLU A 132 -1.59 2.76 14.24
N LYS A 133 -0.36 2.70 14.78
CA LYS A 133 -0.02 3.37 16.04
C LYS A 133 0.00 4.89 15.92
N ILE A 134 0.41 5.44 14.77
CA ILE A 134 0.40 6.88 14.54
C ILE A 134 -1.04 7.40 14.46
N GLU A 135 -1.93 6.70 13.75
CA GLU A 135 -3.34 7.10 13.61
C GLU A 135 -4.09 7.19 14.94
N THR A 136 -3.69 6.39 15.92
CA THR A 136 -4.29 6.34 17.25
C THR A 136 -3.51 7.14 18.30
N SER A 137 -2.41 7.78 17.91
CA SER A 137 -1.52 8.51 18.82
C SER A 137 -2.06 9.90 19.15
N GLU A 138 -2.00 10.28 20.44
CA GLU A 138 -2.24 11.67 20.87
C GLU A 138 -1.08 12.63 20.51
N HIS A 139 0.08 12.08 20.13
CA HIS A 139 1.30 12.86 19.87
C HIS A 139 1.48 13.24 18.39
N TRP A 140 0.69 12.66 17.49
CA TRP A 140 0.77 12.92 16.06
C TRP A 140 -0.53 13.54 15.58
N THR A 141 -0.44 14.52 14.68
CA THR A 141 -1.59 15.17 14.07
C THR A 141 -1.56 14.96 12.57
N ARG A 142 -2.74 14.84 11.96
CA ARG A 142 -2.86 14.77 10.50
C ARG A 142 -2.47 16.13 9.92
N CYS A 143 -1.48 16.15 9.03
CA CYS A 143 -1.19 17.36 8.26
C CYS A 143 -2.34 17.60 7.28
N GLU A 144 -3.06 18.71 7.45
CA GLU A 144 -3.97 19.20 6.42
C GLU A 144 -3.17 19.94 5.35
N SER A 145 -3.56 19.77 4.08
CA SER A 145 -2.91 20.48 2.98
C SER A 145 -3.25 21.96 3.11
N ALA A 146 -2.25 22.82 3.26
CA ALA A 146 -2.40 24.27 3.14
C ALA A 146 -2.73 24.68 1.70
#